data_AF-A0ABD1JVG8-F1
#
_entry.id   AF-A0ABD1JVG8-F1
#
_cell.length_a   1.000
_cell.length_b   1.000
_cell.length_c   1.000
_cell.angle_alpha   90.00
_cell.angle_beta   90.00
_cell.angle_gamma   90.00
#
_symmetry.space_group_name_H-M   'P 1'
#
loop_
_entity.id
_entity.type
_entity.pdbx_description
1 polymer ?
#
loop_
_entity_poly.entity_id
_entity_poly.type
_entity_poly.pdbx_seq_one_letter_code
_entity_poly.pdbx_strand_id
1 'polypeptide(L)'
;MTVELVCGMVVDLVCEGYCPRDLDTQPAVTVEDWYSGRTDCGCKYQLTVCLLDEKKELLQKFEPNIVTVDPSNSSWKRMTHTFSEYGKGLRFISFEHGGHDTRFWKGWYGVRVTDSAIKVHFCSA
;
A
#
# COMPACT_ATOMS: atom_id res chain seq x y z
N MET A 1 -4.51 -2.60 25.73
CA MET A 1 -4.31 -1.49 24.78
C MET A 1 -3.62 -2.10 23.58
N THR A 2 -4.37 -2.35 22.50
CA THR A 2 -3.84 -2.87 21.24
C THR A 2 -3.11 -1.75 20.53
N VAL A 3 -1.92 -2.01 20.00
CA VAL A 3 -1.25 -1.06 19.11
C VAL A 3 -1.53 -1.52 17.69
N GLU A 4 -2.50 -0.88 17.03
CA GLU A 4 -2.60 -0.93 15.57
C GLU A 4 -1.50 -0.03 15.03
N LEU A 5 -0.48 -0.63 14.41
CA LEU A 5 0.54 0.12 13.72
C LEU A 5 0.03 0.35 12.31
N VAL A 6 -0.38 1.59 12.03
CA VAL A 6 -0.75 2.05 10.70
C VAL A 6 0.24 3.12 10.29
N CYS A 7 0.89 2.93 9.15
CA CYS A 7 1.79 3.90 8.54
C CYS A 7 1.21 4.29 7.19
N GLY A 8 1.11 5.59 6.93
CA GLY A 8 0.51 6.13 5.73
C GLY A 8 1.38 7.21 5.10
N MET A 9 1.37 7.28 3.78
CA MET A 9 1.94 8.38 3.01
C MET A 9 1.00 8.81 1.90
N VAL A 10 1.09 10.08 1.52
CA VAL A 10 0.43 10.61 0.33
C VAL A 10 1.53 11.20 -0.56
N VAL A 11 1.66 10.66 -1.76
CA VAL A 11 2.63 11.12 -2.76
C VAL A 11 1.92 12.10 -3.68
N ASP A 12 2.50 13.31 -3.83
CA ASP A 12 2.10 14.29 -4.83
C ASP A 12 2.98 14.10 -6.06
N LEU A 13 2.42 13.53 -7.13
CA LEU A 13 3.18 13.17 -8.32
C LEU A 13 3.70 14.40 -9.06
N VAL A 14 3.02 15.54 -8.98
CA VAL A 14 3.50 16.76 -9.63
C VAL A 14 4.69 17.33 -8.87
N CYS A 15 4.65 17.29 -7.52
CA CYS A 15 5.80 17.65 -6.69
C CYS A 15 7.00 16.70 -6.89
N GLU A 16 6.75 15.41 -7.14
CA GLU A 16 7.78 14.44 -7.52
C GLU A 16 8.32 14.65 -8.95
N GLY A 17 7.79 15.62 -9.70
CA GLY A 17 8.28 16.03 -11.02
C GLY A 17 7.56 15.41 -12.21
N TYR A 18 6.47 14.66 -11.99
CA TYR A 18 5.67 14.11 -13.09
C TYR A 18 4.81 15.19 -13.75
N CYS A 19 4.82 15.22 -15.08
CA CYS A 19 4.00 16.14 -15.87
C CYS A 19 2.52 15.72 -15.82
N PRO A 20 1.58 16.64 -15.52
CA PRO A 20 0.14 16.36 -15.54
C PRO A 20 -0.37 15.73 -16.83
N ARG A 21 0.14 16.17 -17.98
CA ARG A 21 -0.25 15.64 -19.30
C ARG A 21 0.13 14.17 -19.47
N ASP A 22 1.30 13.78 -18.96
CA ASP A 22 1.77 12.40 -19.06
C ASP A 22 0.97 11.51 -18.08
N LEU A 23 0.65 12.02 -16.89
CA LEU A 23 -0.24 11.32 -15.94
C LEU A 23 -1.65 11.11 -16.51
N ASP A 24 -2.15 12.06 -17.30
CA ASP A 24 -3.46 11.96 -17.94
C ASP A 24 -3.49 10.94 -19.12
N THR A 25 -2.34 10.36 -19.49
CA THR A 25 -2.27 9.18 -20.38
C THR A 25 -2.61 7.87 -19.67
N GLN A 26 -2.81 7.91 -18.34
CA GLN A 26 -3.09 6.75 -17.49
C GLN A 26 -1.95 5.71 -17.46
N PRO A 27 -0.71 6.12 -17.13
CA PRO A 27 0.41 5.18 -16.99
C PRO A 27 0.06 4.10 -15.95
N ALA A 28 0.50 2.87 -16.16
CA ALA A 28 0.27 1.83 -15.15
C ALA A 28 0.95 2.22 -13.83
N VAL A 29 0.28 2.02 -12.71
CA VAL A 29 0.85 2.29 -11.37
C VAL A 29 0.92 0.97 -10.62
N THR A 30 2.13 0.48 -10.39
CA THR A 30 2.35 -0.72 -9.58
C THR A 30 2.70 -0.33 -8.16
N VAL A 31 2.03 -0.93 -7.19
CA VAL A 31 2.37 -0.86 -5.78
C VAL A 31 2.85 -2.21 -5.29
N GLU A 32 3.83 -2.18 -4.40
CA GLU A 32 4.43 -3.35 -3.77
C GLU A 32 4.59 -3.09 -2.27
N ASP A 33 4.39 -4.14 -1.48
CA ASP A 33 4.69 -4.11 -0.05
C ASP A 33 5.12 -5.50 0.41
N TRP A 34 6.08 -5.56 1.33
CA TRP A 34 6.49 -6.81 1.96
C TRP A 34 6.05 -6.86 3.41
N TYR A 35 5.41 -7.96 3.78
CA TYR A 35 4.91 -8.16 5.14
C TYR A 35 5.32 -9.51 5.71
N SER A 36 5.50 -9.57 7.03
CA SER A 36 5.73 -10.80 7.77
C SER A 36 5.14 -10.74 9.18
N GLY A 37 4.99 -11.91 9.80
CA GLY A 37 4.65 -12.04 11.22
C GLY A 37 5.86 -12.47 12.05
N ARG A 38 5.63 -12.72 13.34
CA ARG A 38 6.58 -13.44 14.20
C ARG A 38 6.23 -14.93 14.26
N THR A 39 7.16 -15.74 14.73
CA THR A 39 6.96 -17.18 14.91
C THR A 39 6.23 -17.55 16.21
N ASP A 40 6.13 -16.62 17.17
CA ASP A 40 5.53 -16.84 18.49
C ASP A 40 4.10 -16.28 18.61
N CYS A 41 3.65 -15.46 17.66
CA CYS A 41 2.32 -14.87 17.62
C CYS A 41 1.88 -14.58 16.18
N GLY A 42 0.60 -14.84 15.88
CA GLY A 42 0.00 -14.42 14.62
C GLY A 42 -0.27 -12.93 14.59
N CYS A 43 -0.45 -12.40 13.38
CA CYS A 43 -0.81 -11.00 13.18
C CYS A 43 -1.75 -10.83 11.99
N LYS A 44 -2.42 -9.69 11.92
CA LYS A 44 -3.20 -9.25 10.76
C LYS A 44 -2.41 -8.19 9.99
N TYR A 45 -2.51 -8.24 8.68
CA TYR A 45 -1.94 -7.27 7.75
C TYR A 45 -3.06 -6.68 6.89
N GLN A 46 -3.00 -5.36 6.69
CA GLN A 46 -3.91 -4.62 5.83
C GLN A 46 -3.12 -3.60 5.01
N LEU A 47 -3.57 -3.42 3.77
CA LEU A 47 -3.05 -2.43 2.83
C LEU A 47 -4.23 -1.73 2.17
N THR A 48 -4.14 -0.42 2.06
CA THR A 48 -5.09 0.43 1.35
C THR A 48 -4.30 1.38 0.47
N VAL A 49 -4.55 1.35 -0.83
CA VAL A 49 -3.95 2.27 -1.79
C VAL A 49 -5.04 2.95 -2.59
N CYS A 50 -4.99 4.28 -2.68
CA CYS A 50 -5.95 5.07 -3.43
C CYS A 50 -5.23 5.95 -4.46
N LEU A 51 -5.68 5.88 -5.71
CA LEU A 51 -5.36 6.85 -6.74
C LEU A 51 -6.35 8.02 -6.63
N LEU A 52 -5.85 9.24 -6.56
CA LEU A 52 -6.65 10.43 -6.32
C LEU A 52 -6.38 11.52 -7.36
N ASP A 53 -7.40 12.33 -7.64
CA ASP A 53 -7.30 13.46 -8.54
C ASP A 53 -6.80 14.75 -7.87
N GLU A 54 -6.75 15.86 -8.60
CA GLU A 54 -6.32 17.18 -8.08
C GLU A 54 -7.14 17.67 -6.88
N LYS A 55 -8.42 17.31 -6.81
CA LYS A 55 -9.33 17.64 -5.70
C LYS A 55 -9.26 16.62 -4.57
N LYS A 56 -8.39 15.61 -4.70
CA LYS A 56 -8.28 14.43 -3.81
C LYS A 56 -9.53 13.55 -3.84
N GLU A 57 -10.29 13.59 -4.94
CA GLU A 57 -11.39 12.67 -5.20
C GLU A 57 -10.85 11.31 -5.67
N LEU A 58 -11.55 10.23 -5.30
CA LEU A 58 -11.11 8.87 -5.57
C LEU A 58 -11.28 8.51 -7.04
N LEU A 59 -10.19 8.13 -7.70
CA LEU A 59 -10.18 7.54 -9.03
C LEU A 59 -10.33 6.01 -8.96
N GLN A 60 -9.44 5.36 -8.20
CA GLN A 60 -9.48 3.92 -7.98
C GLN A 60 -8.89 3.56 -6.62
N LYS A 61 -9.45 2.52 -5.97
CA LYS A 61 -9.00 1.99 -4.69
C LYS A 61 -8.57 0.54 -4.83
N PHE A 62 -7.45 0.19 -4.21
CA PHE A 62 -7.05 -1.17 -3.94
C PHE A 62 -7.03 -1.41 -2.42
N GLU A 63 -7.90 -2.29 -1.96
CA GLU A 63 -8.03 -2.68 -0.56
C GLU A 63 -8.32 -4.19 -0.52
N PRO A 64 -7.29 -5.03 -0.52
CA PRO A 64 -7.47 -6.47 -0.40
C PRO A 64 -8.01 -6.81 0.99
N ASN A 65 -8.66 -7.98 1.08
CA ASN A 65 -9.10 -8.51 2.36
C ASN A 65 -7.92 -8.62 3.35
N ILE A 66 -8.21 -8.34 4.62
CA ILE A 66 -7.23 -8.43 5.71
C ILE A 66 -6.57 -9.82 5.69
N VAL A 67 -5.25 -9.85 5.63
CA VAL A 67 -4.47 -11.08 5.61
C VAL A 67 -4.13 -11.48 7.03
N THR A 68 -4.47 -12.71 7.42
CA THR A 68 -4.02 -13.28 8.69
C THR A 68 -2.73 -14.06 8.46
N VAL A 69 -1.66 -13.68 9.15
CA VAL A 69 -0.38 -14.36 9.12
C VAL A 69 -0.31 -15.35 10.28
N ASP A 70 -0.22 -16.64 9.94
CA ASP A 70 -0.03 -17.72 10.90
C ASP A 70 1.42 -17.72 11.42
N PRO A 71 1.65 -17.85 12.74
CA PRO A 71 3.00 -17.90 13.29
C PRO A 71 3.86 -19.06 12.76
N SER A 72 3.24 -20.17 12.34
CA SER A 72 3.95 -21.30 11.69
C SER A 72 4.44 -20.97 10.28
N ASN A 73 3.94 -19.89 9.66
CA ASN A 73 4.31 -19.45 8.33
C ASN A 73 4.63 -17.94 8.31
N SER A 74 5.64 -17.56 9.10
CA SER A 74 6.11 -16.20 9.28
C SER A 74 7.16 -15.76 8.23
N SER A 75 7.20 -16.43 7.07
CA SER A 75 8.05 -16.01 5.95
C SER A 75 7.60 -14.65 5.40
N TRP A 76 8.53 -13.88 4.85
CA TRP A 76 8.22 -12.63 4.15
C TRP A 76 7.39 -12.92 2.91
N LYS A 77 6.29 -12.19 2.75
CA LYS A 77 5.36 -12.31 1.63
C LYS A 77 5.23 -10.97 0.94
N ARG A 78 5.13 -11.01 -0.39
CA ARG A 78 4.97 -9.82 -1.23
C ARG A 78 3.50 -9.62 -1.58
N MET A 79 2.96 -8.45 -1.25
CA MET A 79 1.71 -7.93 -1.78
C MET A 79 2.03 -7.05 -2.99
N THR A 80 1.32 -7.23 -4.10
CA THR A 80 1.51 -6.38 -5.29
C THR A 80 0.19 -6.17 -6.00
N HIS A 81 0.01 -4.97 -6.54
CA HIS A 81 -1.14 -4.62 -7.37
C HIS A 81 -0.71 -3.61 -8.44
N THR A 82 -1.27 -3.74 -9.64
CA THR A 82 -1.07 -2.76 -10.71
C THR A 82 -2.42 -2.16 -11.08
N PHE A 83 -2.53 -0.84 -10.91
CA PHE A 83 -3.66 -0.06 -11.39
C PHE A 83 -3.51 0.21 -12.88
N SER A 84 -4.62 0.06 -13.60
CA SER A 84 -4.78 0.39 -15.00
C SER A 84 -6.21 0.85 -15.24
N GLU A 85 -6.43 1.65 -16.29
CA GLU A 85 -7.79 2.08 -16.69
C GLU A 85 -8.57 2.81 -15.57
N TYR A 86 -7.86 3.51 -14.67
CA TYR A 86 -8.43 4.27 -13.55
C TYR A 86 -9.04 5.62 -13.96
N GLY A 87 -8.93 6.02 -15.23
CA GLY A 87 -9.38 7.32 -15.71
C GLY A 87 -8.31 8.41 -15.59
N LYS A 88 -8.55 9.55 -16.24
CA LYS A 88 -7.61 10.67 -16.26
C LYS A 88 -7.61 11.44 -14.93
N GLY A 89 -6.60 12.28 -14.72
CA GLY A 89 -6.57 13.22 -13.61
C GLY A 89 -5.77 12.72 -12.40
N LEU A 90 -5.03 11.62 -12.49
CA LEU A 90 -4.17 11.15 -11.40
C LEU A 90 -3.20 12.26 -10.96
N ARG A 91 -3.23 12.64 -9.68
CA ARG A 91 -2.31 13.61 -9.07
C ARG A 91 -1.70 13.13 -7.77
N PHE A 92 -2.46 12.38 -6.96
CA PHE A 92 -1.96 11.86 -5.71
C PHE A 92 -2.12 10.34 -5.61
N ILE A 93 -1.22 9.72 -4.86
CA ILE A 93 -1.32 8.32 -4.46
C ILE A 93 -1.27 8.28 -2.94
N SER A 94 -2.37 7.85 -2.32
CA SER A 94 -2.38 7.52 -0.90
C SER A 94 -2.00 6.06 -0.73
N PHE A 95 -1.04 5.77 0.13
CA PHE A 95 -0.60 4.42 0.47
C PHE A 95 -0.60 4.27 1.97
N GLU A 96 -1.40 3.35 2.49
CA GLU A 96 -1.54 3.07 3.91
C GLU A 96 -1.41 1.57 4.16
N HIS A 97 -0.50 1.18 5.03
CA HIS A 97 -0.34 -0.22 5.43
C HIS A 97 -0.25 -0.34 6.94
N GLY A 98 -0.54 -1.52 7.45
CA GLY A 98 -0.48 -1.74 8.87
C GLY A 98 -1.08 -3.03 9.35
N GLY A 99 -1.22 -3.11 10.66
CA GLY A 99 -1.83 -4.25 11.29
C GLY A 99 -1.57 -4.34 12.79
N HIS A 100 -2.06 -5.42 13.36
CA HIS A 100 -1.98 -5.69 14.79
C HIS A 100 -1.77 -7.19 15.04
N ASP A 101 -1.31 -7.54 16.24
CA ASP A 101 -1.16 -8.93 16.65
C ASP A 101 -2.52 -9.56 16.99
N THR A 102 -2.63 -10.90 16.92
CA THR A 102 -3.90 -11.59 17.18
C THR A 102 -4.14 -11.91 18.65
N ARG A 103 -3.14 -11.74 19.52
CA ARG A 103 -3.20 -12.14 20.95
C ARG A 103 -3.30 -10.94 21.91
N PHE A 104 -3.27 -9.73 21.38
CA PHE A 104 -3.29 -8.45 22.07
C PHE A 104 -2.20 -8.33 23.14
N TRP A 105 -1.02 -8.87 22.86
CA TRP A 105 0.10 -8.87 23.79
C TRP A 105 0.74 -7.48 23.90
N LYS A 106 1.08 -7.08 25.13
CA LYS A 106 1.78 -5.81 25.36
C LYS A 106 3.18 -5.89 24.75
N GLY A 107 3.42 -5.20 23.64
CA GLY A 107 4.71 -5.15 22.95
C GLY A 107 4.57 -5.02 21.44
N TRP A 108 5.63 -5.38 20.72
CA TRP A 108 5.74 -5.25 19.25
C TRP A 108 5.58 -6.63 18.60
N TYR A 109 4.38 -7.19 18.71
CA TYR A 109 4.03 -8.52 18.20
C TYR A 109 3.19 -8.48 16.93
N GLY A 110 2.85 -7.29 16.46
CA GLY A 110 2.06 -7.08 15.24
C GLY A 110 2.85 -7.39 13.96
N VAL A 111 2.24 -7.04 12.84
CA VAL A 111 2.85 -7.23 11.53
C VAL A 111 4.14 -6.41 11.39
N ARG A 112 5.10 -6.96 10.66
CA ARG A 112 6.30 -6.26 10.19
C ARG A 112 6.11 -5.94 8.72
N VAL A 113 6.40 -4.71 8.33
CA VAL A 113 6.29 -4.22 6.94
C VAL A 113 7.60 -3.58 6.51
N THR A 114 7.98 -3.72 5.24
CA THR A 114 9.22 -3.16 4.67
C THR A 114 9.16 -3.15 3.14
N ASP A 115 10.12 -2.48 2.52
CA ASP A 115 10.34 -2.51 1.06
C ASP A 115 9.07 -2.16 0.26
N SER A 116 8.32 -1.20 0.81
CA SER A 116 7.13 -0.62 0.20
C SER A 116 7.53 0.27 -0.97
N ALA A 117 6.90 0.09 -2.13
CA ALA A 117 7.24 0.82 -3.33
C ALA A 117 6.01 1.19 -4.15
N ILE A 118 6.10 2.35 -4.80
CA ILE A 118 5.16 2.81 -5.82
C ILE A 118 5.97 3.04 -7.10
N LYS A 119 5.55 2.45 -8.21
CA LYS A 119 6.22 2.52 -9.51
C LYS A 119 5.22 3.01 -10.54
N VAL A 120 5.50 4.14 -11.17
CA VAL A 120 4.70 4.69 -12.27
C VAL A 120 5.39 4.33 -13.59
N HIS A 121 4.69 3.62 -14.47
CA HIS A 121 5.23 3.08 -15.71
C HIS A 121 4.79 3.94 -16.90
N PHE A 122 5.70 4.77 -17.40
CA PHE A 122 5.50 5.48 -18.66
C PHE A 122 5.96 4.60 -19.82
N CYS A 123 5.14 4.51 -20.85
CA CYS A 123 5.57 3.88 -22.10
C CYS A 123 6.63 4.79 -22.72
N SER A 124 7.87 4.32 -22.86
CA SER A 124 8.90 5.03 -23.61
C SER A 124 8.50 5.06 -25.08
N ALA A 125 8.31 6.26 -25.62
CA ALA A 125 8.17 6.50 -27.06
C ALA A 125 9.47 6.19 -27.81
#